data_AF-A0A347U5C4-F1
#
_entry.id   AF-A0A347U5C4-F1
#
_cell.length_a   1.000
_cell.length_b   1.000
_cell.length_c   1.000
_cell.angle_alpha   90.00
_cell.angle_beta   90.00
_cell.angle_gamma   90.00
#
_symmetry.space_group_name_H-M   'P 1'
#
loop_
_entity.id
_entity.type
_entity.pdbx_description
1 polymer ?
#
loop_
_entity_poly.entity_id
_entity_poly.type
_entity_poly.pdbx_seq_one_letter_code
_entity_poly.pdbx_strand_id
1 'polypeptide(L)'
;MERRDWSLKALSELIYIDSLESFEKADALVKWHKNYLTDDSIENFDLELVDLKKLEELFFKNINFLKKHKEETRQELIKIQKMKKFLKN
;
A
#
# COMPACT_ATOMS: atom_id res chain seq x y z
N MET A 1 -17.89 -3.65 16.15
CA MET A 1 -16.64 -2.91 16.40
C MET A 1 -17.00 -1.44 16.37
N GLU A 2 -16.58 -0.66 17.37
CA GLU A 2 -16.81 0.79 17.36
C GLU A 2 -16.02 1.46 16.23
N ARG A 3 -16.48 2.60 15.72
CA ARG A 3 -15.83 3.30 14.61
C ARG A 3 -14.38 3.65 14.94
N ARG A 4 -14.12 4.13 16.15
CA ARG A 4 -12.78 4.46 16.64
C ARG A 4 -11.87 3.24 16.71
N ASP A 5 -12.35 2.11 17.24
CA ASP A 5 -11.59 0.85 17.28
C ASP A 5 -11.24 0.37 15.87
N TRP A 6 -12.18 0.51 14.93
CA TRP A 6 -11.96 0.19 13.53
C TRP A 6 -10.87 1.08 12.91
N SER A 7 -10.90 2.39 13.18
CA SER A 7 -9.88 3.33 12.69
C SER A 7 -8.49 3.08 13.30
N LEU A 8 -8.42 2.79 14.60
CA LEU A 8 -7.16 2.44 15.28
C LEU A 8 -6.57 1.14 14.73
N LYS A 9 -7.42 0.14 14.47
CA LYS A 9 -7.01 -1.11 13.83
C LYS A 9 -6.46 -0.86 12.43
N ALA A 10 -7.16 -0.08 11.61
CA ALA A 10 -6.72 0.27 10.27
C ALA A 10 -5.36 0.98 10.29
N LEU A 11 -5.14 1.93 11.20
CA LEU A 11 -3.85 2.61 11.36
C LEU A 11 -2.74 1.64 11.81
N SER A 12 -3.01 0.76 12.78
CA SER A 12 -2.04 -0.22 13.25
C SER A 12 -1.61 -1.18 12.16
N GLU A 13 -2.55 -1.66 11.34
CA GLU A 13 -2.24 -2.50 10.18
C GLU A 13 -1.40 -1.75 9.15
N LEU A 14 -1.69 -0.47 8.89
CA LEU A 14 -0.90 0.32 7.93
C LEU A 14 0.53 0.57 8.43
N ILE A 15 0.72 0.75 9.75
CA ILE A 15 2.06 0.84 10.37
C ILE A 15 2.84 -0.45 10.16
N TYR A 16 2.20 -1.60 10.38
CA TYR A 16 2.82 -2.90 10.13
C TYR A 16 3.22 -3.05 8.65
N ILE A 17 2.31 -2.70 7.73
CA ILE A 17 2.57 -2.76 6.29
C ILE A 17 3.74 -1.85 5.89
N ASP A 18 3.91 -0.69 6.54
CA ASP A 18 5.02 0.20 6.23
C ASP A 18 6.39 -0.43 6.52
N SER A 19 6.45 -1.37 7.48
CA SER A 19 7.67 -2.13 7.80
C SER A 19 7.97 -3.30 6.87
N LEU A 20 7.05 -3.66 5.98
CA LEU A 20 7.25 -4.71 4.98
C LEU A 20 8.13 -4.22 3.82
N GLU A 21 8.68 -5.16 3.07
CA GLU A 21 9.53 -4.86 1.92
C GLU A 21 8.90 -5.33 0.60
N SER A 22 9.25 -4.63 -0.50
CA SER A 22 9.00 -5.06 -1.88
C SER A 22 7.56 -5.54 -2.16
N PHE A 23 7.39 -6.66 -2.86
CA PHE A 23 6.09 -7.20 -3.29
C PHE A 23 5.13 -7.50 -2.12
N GLU A 24 5.64 -7.92 -0.96
CA GLU A 24 4.80 -8.19 0.21
C GLU A 24 4.11 -6.92 0.70
N LYS A 25 4.84 -5.80 0.74
CA LYS A 25 4.27 -4.48 1.06
C LYS A 25 3.19 -4.09 0.06
N ALA A 26 3.45 -4.26 -1.24
CA ALA A 26 2.50 -3.91 -2.28
C ALA A 26 1.19 -4.71 -2.17
N ASP A 27 1.29 -6.03 -1.99
CA ASP A 27 0.12 -6.91 -1.82
C ASP A 27 -0.66 -6.59 -0.55
N ALA A 28 0.04 -6.31 0.54
CA ALA A 28 -0.59 -5.95 1.81
C ALA A 28 -1.32 -4.59 1.71
N LEU A 29 -0.76 -3.60 1.02
CA LEU A 29 -1.43 -2.32 0.75
C LEU A 29 -2.73 -2.50 -0.06
N VAL A 30 -2.74 -3.39 -1.05
CA VAL A 30 -3.96 -3.70 -1.81
C VAL A 30 -5.02 -4.33 -0.91
N LYS A 31 -4.64 -5.26 -0.04
CA LYS A 31 -5.57 -5.87 0.93
C LYS A 31 -6.10 -4.84 1.92
N TRP A 32 -5.23 -3.97 2.44
CA TRP A 32 -5.61 -2.91 3.35
C TRP A 32 -6.63 -1.96 2.70
N HIS A 33 -6.37 -1.49 1.48
CA HIS A 33 -7.31 -0.66 0.72
C HIS A 33 -8.66 -1.36 0.53
N LYS A 34 -8.65 -2.66 0.21
CA LYS A 34 -9.87 -3.47 0.07
C LYS A 34 -10.67 -3.53 1.36
N ASN A 35 -9.99 -3.66 2.51
CA ASN A 35 -10.64 -3.82 3.79
C ASN A 35 -11.20 -2.50 4.37
N TYR A 36 -10.60 -1.36 4.03
CA TYR A 36 -10.89 -0.09 4.73
C TYR A 36 -11.39 1.05 3.84
N LEU A 37 -11.18 0.99 2.52
CA LEU A 37 -11.46 2.13 1.62
C LEU A 37 -12.27 1.77 0.37
N THR A 38 -12.67 0.51 0.20
CA THR A 38 -13.47 0.12 -0.99
C THR A 38 -14.93 0.53 -0.84
N ASP A 39 -15.51 0.28 0.33
CA ASP A 39 -16.91 0.61 0.65
C ASP A 39 -17.01 1.80 1.62
N ASP A 40 -15.87 2.39 2.00
CA ASP A 40 -15.77 3.46 2.99
C ASP A 40 -14.77 4.54 2.53
N SER A 41 -14.74 5.68 3.21
CA SER A 41 -13.89 6.82 2.89
C SER A 41 -12.87 7.07 4.00
N ILE A 42 -11.72 7.62 3.61
CA ILE A 42 -10.70 8.09 4.56
C ILE A 42 -11.25 9.15 5.52
N GLU A 43 -12.26 9.92 5.09
CA GLU A 43 -12.94 10.94 5.91
C GLU A 43 -13.72 10.35 7.09
N ASN A 44 -14.05 9.05 7.04
CA ASN A 44 -14.80 8.37 8.11
C ASN A 44 -13.89 7.82 9.23
N PHE A 45 -12.57 8.05 9.14
CA PHE A 45 -11.65 7.69 10.21
C PHE A 45 -11.86 8.56 11.45
N ASP A 46 -12.12 7.91 12.58
CA ASP A 46 -12.25 8.55 13.89
C ASP A 46 -10.95 8.33 14.68
N LEU A 47 -10.00 9.23 14.46
CA LEU A 47 -8.65 9.20 15.04
C LEU A 47 -8.33 10.54 15.72
N GLU A 48 -7.48 10.49 16.74
CA GLU A 48 -6.95 11.71 17.34
C GLU A 48 -5.96 12.39 16.38
N LEU A 49 -5.72 13.70 16.60
CA LEU A 49 -4.86 14.50 15.72
C LEU A 49 -3.46 13.89 15.53
N VAL A 50 -2.90 13.27 16.57
CA VAL A 50 -1.58 12.63 16.50
C VAL A 50 -1.59 11.42 15.55
N ASP A 51 -2.64 10.62 15.61
CA ASP A 51 -2.83 9.43 14.79
C ASP A 51 -3.18 9.81 13.34
N LEU A 52 -3.96 10.87 13.14
CA LEU A 52 -4.26 11.43 11.82
C LEU A 52 -2.99 11.90 11.11
N LYS A 53 -2.09 12.62 11.80
CA LYS A 53 -0.80 13.02 11.22
C LYS A 53 0.06 11.83 10.83
N LYS A 54 0.03 10.76 11.64
CA LYS A 54 0.74 9.52 11.33
C LYS A 54 0.14 8.81 10.11
N LEU A 55 -1.18 8.78 10.02
CA LEU A 55 -1.90 8.26 8.84
C LEU A 55 -1.51 9.04 7.58
N GLU A 56 -1.50 10.37 7.64
CA GLU A 56 -1.08 11.24 6.52
C GLU A 56 0.35 10.90 6.05
N GLU A 57 1.31 10.80 6.98
CA GLU A 57 2.69 10.46 6.66
C GLU A 57 2.79 9.07 5.99
N LEU A 58 2.08 8.08 6.53
CA LEU A 58 2.05 6.72 5.99
C LEU A 58 1.44 6.69 4.58
N PHE A 59 0.36 7.43 4.33
CA PHE A 59 -0.23 7.54 2.99
C PHE A 59 0.77 8.09 1.99
N PHE A 60 1.47 9.18 2.35
CA PHE A 60 2.48 9.77 1.49
C PHE A 60 3.60 8.78 1.17
N LYS A 61 4.16 8.11 2.19
CA LYS A 61 5.21 7.09 2.02
C LYS A 61 4.75 5.94 1.13
N ASN A 62 3.57 5.38 1.41
CA ASN A 62 3.03 4.22 0.71
C ASN A 62 2.67 4.53 -0.74
N ILE A 63 2.13 5.71 -1.04
CA ILE A 63 1.87 6.15 -2.43
C ILE A 63 3.19 6.27 -3.21
N ASN A 64 4.23 6.86 -2.61
CA ASN A 64 5.53 6.98 -3.25
C ASN A 64 6.18 5.61 -3.48
N PHE A 65 6.06 4.71 -2.51
CA PHE A 65 6.47 3.32 -2.64
C PHE A 65 5.75 2.64 -3.82
N LEU A 66 4.42 2.72 -3.91
CA LEU A 66 3.65 2.09 -4.99
C LEU A 66 4.02 2.65 -6.38
N LYS A 67 4.27 3.95 -6.49
CA LYS A 67 4.76 4.57 -7.73
C LYS A 67 6.12 4.01 -8.15
N LYS A 68 7.04 3.88 -7.21
CA LYS A 68 8.37 3.29 -7.46
C LYS A 68 8.26 1.82 -7.85
N HIS A 69 7.50 1.05 -7.08
CA HIS A 69 7.27 -0.38 -7.31
C HIS A 69 6.69 -0.64 -8.71
N LYS A 70 5.70 0.15 -9.13
CA LYS A 70 5.13 0.09 -10.49
C LYS A 70 6.19 0.24 -11.58
N GLU A 71 7.11 1.20 -11.42
CA GLU A 71 8.17 1.43 -12.40
C GLU A 71 9.19 0.29 -12.41
N GLU A 72 9.57 -0.22 -11.25
CA GLU A 72 10.47 -1.38 -11.13
C GLU A 72 9.88 -2.62 -11.82
N THR A 73 8.62 -2.97 -11.50
CA THR A 73 7.92 -4.09 -12.15
C THR A 73 7.82 -3.91 -13.67
N ARG A 74 7.59 -2.67 -14.15
CA ARG A 74 7.54 -2.38 -15.59
C ARG A 74 8.88 -2.69 -16.27
N GLN A 75 10.00 -2.29 -15.65
CA GLN A 75 11.34 -2.55 -16.19
C GLN A 75 11.66 -4.05 -16.21
N GLU A 76 11.29 -4.78 -15.15
CA GLU A 76 11.44 -6.23 -15.08
C GLU A 76 10.66 -6.94 -16.19
N LEU A 77 9.41 -6.53 -16.43
CA LEU A 77 8.58 -7.09 -17.51
C LEU A 77 9.22 -6.87 -18.89
N ILE A 78 9.75 -5.66 -19.15
CA ILE A 78 10.46 -5.36 -20.41
C ILE A 78 11.68 -6.27 -20.55
N LYS A 79 12.47 -6.46 -19.48
CA LYS A 79 13.64 -7.34 -19.48
C LYS A 79 13.26 -8.79 -19.79
N ILE A 80 12.22 -9.31 -19.14
CA ILE A 80 11.71 -10.67 -19.37
C ILE A 80 11.24 -10.83 -20.82
N GLN A 81 10.52 -9.85 -21.38
CA GLN A 81 10.08 -9.88 -22.78
C GLN A 81 11.27 -9.91 -23.76
N LYS A 82 12.32 -9.12 -23.51
CA LYS A 82 13.56 -9.13 -24.32
C LYS A 82 14.26 -10.49 -24.25
N MET A 83 14.40 -11.07 -23.06
CA MET A 83 15.00 -12.41 -22.89
C MET A 83 14.19 -13.48 -23.62
N LYS A 84 12.86 -13.46 -23.52
CA LYS A 84 11.99 -14.40 -24.24
C LYS A 84 12.11 -14.29 -25.76
N LYS A 85 12.31 -13.08 -26.30
CA LYS A 85 12.57 -12.88 -27.74
C LYS A 85 13.92 -13.45 -28.16
N PHE A 86 14.95 -13.24 -27.32
CA PHE A 86 16.29 -13.79 -27.58
C PHE A 86 16.29 -15.31 -27.64
N LEU A 87 15.62 -15.99 -26.69
CA LEU A 87 15.56 -17.46 -26.62
C LEU A 87 14.72 -18.14 -27.72
N LYS A 88 13.92 -17.37 -28.47
CA LYS A 88 13.10 -17.88 -29.58
C LYS A 88 13.80 -17.78 -30.94
N ASN A 89 14.95 -17.13 -31.00
CA ASN A 89 15.86 -17.11 -32.14
C ASN A 89 16.99 -18.11 -31.91
#